data_AF-A0A9Q3V9F7-F1
#
_entry.id   AF-A0A9Q3V9F7-F1
#
_cell.length_a   1.000
_cell.length_b   1.000
_cell.length_c   1.000
_cell.angle_alpha   90.00
_cell.angle_beta   90.00
_cell.angle_gamma   90.00
#
_symmetry.space_group_name_H-M   'P 1'
#
loop_
_entity.id
_entity.type
_entity.pdbx_description
1 polymer ?
#
loop_
_entity_poly.entity_id
_entity_poly.type
_entity_poly.pdbx_seq_one_letter_code
_entity_poly.pdbx_strand_id
1 'polypeptide(L)'
;MANMNNQELRQGMNKIEVVGVIKESKLNRGSNSKGNYINGSFIVKSGEFSEVEVNVFVNEKNAKGDIKKVYQTLEAIMDKQYKTIADGVSEEEATKVRVWGSNDFVPHFSENLYVSKQDGEVKSIIKIDLGFGNVTINDKITPKDYKAKFDVEVYVDKTRDEMEMVNGMQQNTGRLIIEGWTPVYGGSVIPLNIVAGVIEDEEGTLDFANQLRGAVYQGMTLSLWGNIDYQQIIEEVKKGGGLGRAKVETKKKYIHDLVAVGGDIVSDINKVFDVELIKQARVERENKKQEVLQKGSDRTNKGKGLGSSFASNGQTSKKATVSPF
;
A
#
# COMPACT_ATOMS: atom_id res chain seq x y z
N MET A 1 -41.15 7.58 16.66
CA MET A 1 -39.74 7.61 17.11
C MET A 1 -39.12 6.30 16.69
N ALA A 2 -38.37 6.30 15.59
CA ALA A 2 -37.72 5.09 15.10
C ALA A 2 -36.48 4.82 15.94
N ASN A 3 -36.32 3.58 16.40
CA ASN A 3 -35.14 3.10 17.11
C ASN A 3 -33.88 3.42 16.31
N MET A 4 -33.02 4.28 16.85
CA MET A 4 -31.61 4.37 16.45
C MET A 4 -30.92 3.09 16.89
N ASN A 5 -31.12 2.00 16.15
CA ASN A 5 -30.17 0.90 16.20
C ASN A 5 -28.89 1.40 15.53
N ASN A 6 -27.80 1.40 16.28
CA ASN A 6 -26.45 1.67 15.85
C ASN A 6 -26.10 0.74 14.67
N GLN A 7 -26.39 1.15 13.42
CA GLN A 7 -26.02 0.40 12.22
C GLN A 7 -24.54 0.66 11.99
N GLU A 8 -23.70 -0.35 12.25
CA GLU A 8 -22.29 -0.28 11.95
C GLU A 8 -22.07 -0.29 10.44
N LEU A 9 -21.09 0.49 9.96
CA LEU A 9 -20.71 0.48 8.55
C LEU A 9 -20.18 -0.91 8.17
N ARG A 10 -20.88 -1.59 7.26
CA ARG A 10 -20.45 -2.90 6.77
C ARG A 10 -19.08 -2.80 6.10
N GLN A 11 -18.26 -3.84 6.26
CA GLN A 11 -17.04 -3.98 5.49
C GLN A 11 -17.37 -4.20 4.00
N GLY A 12 -16.60 -3.55 3.12
CA GLY A 12 -16.66 -3.76 1.68
C GLY A 12 -15.78 -4.93 1.25
N MET A 13 -16.06 -5.51 0.07
CA MET A 13 -15.10 -6.39 -0.60
C MET A 13 -13.78 -5.65 -0.76
N ASN A 14 -12.68 -6.32 -0.42
CA ASN A 14 -11.34 -5.78 -0.56
C ASN A 14 -10.35 -6.95 -0.63
N LYS A 15 -10.16 -7.47 -1.83
CA LYS A 15 -9.42 -8.71 -2.07
C LYS A 15 -8.35 -8.49 -3.12
N ILE A 16 -7.18 -9.05 -2.87
CA ILE A 16 -6.02 -8.99 -3.75
C ILE A 16 -5.47 -10.40 -3.97
N GLU A 17 -5.02 -10.66 -5.19
CA GLU A 17 -4.24 -11.83 -5.56
C GLU A 17 -2.98 -11.39 -6.30
N VAL A 18 -1.83 -11.92 -5.89
CA VAL A 18 -0.54 -11.66 -6.57
C VAL A 18 0.12 -13.00 -6.90
N VAL A 19 0.53 -13.17 -8.16
CA VAL A 19 1.26 -14.34 -8.66
C VAL A 19 2.47 -13.83 -9.42
N GLY A 20 3.64 -14.37 -9.11
CA GLY A 20 4.88 -13.93 -9.73
C GLY A 20 6.10 -14.57 -9.09
N VAL A 21 7.23 -13.87 -9.14
CA VAL A 21 8.47 -14.29 -8.45
C VAL A 21 8.89 -13.30 -7.38
N ILE A 22 9.53 -13.79 -6.33
CA ILE A 22 10.03 -12.94 -5.24
C ILE A 22 11.25 -12.17 -5.74
N LYS A 23 11.10 -10.85 -5.86
CA LYS A 23 12.19 -9.94 -6.25
C LYS A 23 13.11 -9.67 -5.08
N GLU A 24 12.57 -9.20 -3.96
CA GLU A 24 13.32 -8.94 -2.73
C GLU A 24 12.47 -9.23 -1.49
N SER A 25 13.14 -9.44 -0.37
CA SER A 25 12.51 -9.62 0.95
C SER A 25 13.16 -8.69 1.98
N LYS A 26 12.32 -7.97 2.71
CA LYS A 26 12.65 -7.09 3.85
C LYS A 26 11.92 -7.58 5.12
N LEU A 27 11.79 -8.89 5.25
CA LEU A 27 11.15 -9.54 6.38
C LEU A 27 12.07 -9.56 7.60
N ASN A 28 11.48 -9.43 8.79
CA ASN A 28 12.18 -9.41 10.07
C ASN A 28 11.45 -10.28 11.09
N ARG A 29 12.21 -10.88 12.00
CA ARG A 29 11.69 -11.59 13.17
C ARG A 29 11.43 -10.60 14.29
N GLY A 30 10.37 -10.84 15.05
CA GLY A 30 10.07 -10.11 16.28
C GLY A 30 9.42 -11.01 17.31
N SER A 31 9.28 -10.49 18.53
CA SER A 31 8.62 -11.18 19.63
C SER A 31 7.75 -10.19 20.41
N ASN A 32 6.58 -10.64 20.85
CA ASN A 32 5.65 -9.87 21.67
C ASN A 32 5.01 -10.77 22.73
N SER A 33 4.08 -10.23 23.52
CA SER A 33 3.37 -10.99 24.57
C SER A 33 2.56 -12.19 24.07
N LYS A 34 2.27 -12.27 22.77
CA LYS A 34 1.56 -13.37 22.09
C LYS A 34 2.51 -14.38 21.44
N GLY A 35 3.83 -14.19 21.56
CA GLY A 35 4.87 -15.08 21.01
C GLY A 35 5.68 -14.43 19.87
N ASN A 36 6.35 -15.27 19.08
CA ASN A 36 7.14 -14.80 17.94
C ASN A 36 6.24 -14.40 16.77
N TYR A 37 6.73 -13.48 15.95
CA TYR A 37 6.07 -13.05 14.73
C TYR A 37 7.10 -12.67 13.65
N ILE A 38 6.64 -12.67 12.40
CA ILE A 38 7.36 -12.11 11.25
C ILE A 38 6.64 -10.84 10.80
N ASN A 39 7.40 -9.77 10.55
CA ASN A 39 6.89 -8.53 9.97
C ASN A 39 7.79 -7.98 8.85
N GLY A 40 7.36 -6.90 8.20
CA GLY A 40 8.11 -6.25 7.12
C GLY A 40 7.37 -6.37 5.80
N SER A 41 8.10 -6.54 4.71
CA SER A 41 7.52 -6.67 3.37
C SER A 41 8.36 -7.56 2.46
N PHE A 42 7.78 -8.00 1.35
CA PHE A 42 8.51 -8.57 0.22
C PHE A 42 7.90 -8.06 -1.09
N ILE A 43 8.72 -7.96 -2.13
CA ILE A 43 8.29 -7.49 -3.46
C ILE A 43 8.13 -8.69 -4.38
N VAL A 44 6.99 -8.78 -5.06
CA VAL A 44 6.71 -9.77 -6.09
C VAL A 44 6.75 -9.09 -7.45
N LYS A 45 7.57 -9.61 -8.37
CA LYS A 45 7.48 -9.25 -9.78
C LYS A 45 6.36 -10.07 -10.42
N SER A 46 5.25 -9.40 -10.74
CA SER A 46 3.99 -9.99 -11.23
C SER A 46 3.72 -9.68 -12.70
N GLY A 47 4.75 -9.25 -13.43
CA GLY A 47 4.74 -8.98 -14.86
C GLY A 47 6.07 -8.39 -15.31
N GLU A 48 6.19 -8.09 -16.61
CA GLU A 48 7.42 -7.52 -17.17
C GLU A 48 7.84 -6.21 -16.48
N PHE A 49 6.85 -5.35 -16.16
CA PHE A 49 7.08 -4.08 -15.46
C PHE A 49 6.32 -3.96 -14.14
N SER A 50 5.48 -4.94 -13.78
CA SER A 50 4.64 -4.90 -12.58
C SER A 50 5.38 -5.46 -11.36
N GLU A 51 5.54 -4.64 -10.34
CA GLU A 51 6.15 -5.00 -9.07
C GLU A 51 5.26 -4.60 -7.89
N VAL A 52 4.89 -5.59 -7.08
CA VAL A 52 3.94 -5.41 -5.99
C VAL A 52 4.60 -5.69 -4.65
N GLU A 53 4.64 -4.69 -3.78
CA GLU A 53 5.09 -4.85 -2.40
C GLU A 53 3.95 -5.36 -1.52
N VAL A 54 4.16 -6.51 -0.89
CA VAL A 54 3.23 -7.13 0.05
C VAL A 54 3.77 -6.95 1.47
N ASN A 55 3.01 -6.25 2.30
CA ASN A 55 3.32 -6.01 3.70
C ASN A 55 2.84 -7.17 4.56
N VAL A 56 3.64 -7.55 5.55
CA VAL A 56 3.46 -8.78 6.33
C VAL A 56 3.45 -8.46 7.81
N PHE A 57 2.49 -9.07 8.52
CA PHE A 57 2.54 -9.25 9.97
C PHE A 57 1.87 -10.58 10.33
N VAL A 58 2.66 -11.59 10.69
CA VAL A 58 2.19 -12.96 10.93
C VAL A 58 2.76 -13.47 12.25
N ASN A 59 1.89 -13.70 13.23
CA ASN A 59 2.26 -14.43 14.46
C ASN A 59 2.54 -15.91 14.13
N GLU A 60 3.51 -16.49 14.84
CA GLU A 60 3.93 -17.89 14.70
C GLU A 60 2.78 -18.87 14.87
N LYS A 61 1.98 -18.68 15.92
CA LYS A 61 0.91 -19.59 16.31
C LYS A 61 -0.48 -19.07 15.95
N ASN A 62 -1.38 -19.99 15.63
CA ASN A 62 -2.82 -19.73 15.53
C ASN A 62 -3.47 -19.70 16.93
N ALA A 63 -4.78 -19.44 16.99
CA ALA A 63 -5.52 -19.42 18.26
C ALA A 63 -5.57 -20.78 18.99
N LYS A 64 -5.29 -21.88 18.29
CA LYS A 64 -5.22 -23.25 18.83
C LYS A 64 -3.80 -23.62 19.32
N GLY A 65 -2.81 -22.76 19.10
CA GLY A 65 -1.41 -22.99 19.46
C GLY A 65 -0.56 -23.66 18.37
N ASP A 66 -1.12 -24.01 17.21
CA ASP A 66 -0.38 -24.62 16.12
C ASP A 66 0.42 -23.57 15.33
N ILE A 67 1.58 -23.98 14.83
CA ILE A 67 2.41 -23.12 13.96
C ILE A 67 1.69 -22.90 12.62
N LYS A 68 1.58 -21.64 12.19
CA LYS A 68 0.96 -21.29 10.90
C LYS A 68 1.87 -21.66 9.74
N LYS A 69 1.31 -22.33 8.72
CA LYS A 69 2.03 -22.65 7.48
C LYS A 69 2.63 -21.41 6.81
N VAL A 70 1.87 -20.31 6.75
CA VAL A 70 2.37 -19.05 6.18
C VAL A 70 3.57 -18.49 6.97
N TYR A 71 3.61 -18.66 8.30
CA TYR A 71 4.78 -18.28 9.10
C TYR A 71 6.01 -19.10 8.69
N GLN A 72 5.86 -20.42 8.58
CA GLN A 72 6.95 -21.32 8.16
C GLN A 72 7.47 -20.98 6.75
N THR A 73 6.57 -20.65 5.82
CA THR A 73 6.96 -20.23 4.47
C THR A 73 7.75 -18.91 4.49
N LEU A 74 7.30 -17.91 5.26
CA LEU A 74 8.01 -16.64 5.40
C LEU A 74 9.36 -16.80 6.09
N GLU A 75 9.43 -17.68 7.09
CA GLU A 75 10.68 -18.03 7.78
C GLU A 75 11.69 -18.66 6.82
N ALA A 76 11.27 -19.62 6.00
CA ALA A 76 12.13 -20.25 4.99
C ALA A 76 12.64 -19.25 3.93
N ILE A 77 11.85 -18.22 3.58
CA ILE A 77 12.31 -17.12 2.72
C ILE A 77 13.41 -16.31 3.42
N MET A 78 13.25 -15.99 4.71
CA MET A 78 14.26 -15.27 5.48
C MET A 78 15.55 -16.06 5.65
N ASP A 79 15.45 -17.37 5.81
CA ASP A 79 16.58 -18.28 6.00
C ASP A 79 17.24 -18.70 4.67
N LYS A 80 16.92 -17.99 3.58
CA LYS A 80 17.52 -18.18 2.25
C LYS A 80 17.36 -19.60 1.68
N GLN A 81 16.33 -20.33 2.13
CA GLN A 81 15.94 -21.60 1.52
C GLN A 81 15.29 -21.39 0.14
N TYR A 82 14.79 -20.18 -0.09
CA TYR A 82 14.17 -19.73 -1.33
C TYR A 82 14.98 -18.57 -1.92
N LYS A 83 15.45 -18.73 -3.15
CA LYS A 83 16.23 -17.72 -3.88
C LYS A 83 15.33 -16.58 -4.36
N THR A 84 15.79 -15.35 -4.23
CA THR A 84 15.12 -14.14 -4.75
C THR A 84 15.96 -13.50 -5.84
N ILE A 85 15.38 -12.66 -6.69
CA ILE A 85 16.15 -11.92 -7.71
C ILE A 85 17.29 -11.09 -7.05
N ALA A 86 17.03 -10.53 -5.87
CA ALA A 86 18.01 -9.79 -5.08
C ALA A 86 19.22 -10.64 -4.63
N ASP A 87 19.14 -11.98 -4.67
CA ASP A 87 20.26 -12.88 -4.42
C ASP A 87 21.15 -13.11 -5.66
N GLY A 88 20.88 -12.40 -6.77
CA GLY A 88 21.68 -12.44 -7.99
C GLY A 88 21.32 -13.56 -8.97
N VAL A 89 20.16 -14.20 -8.81
CA VAL A 89 19.65 -15.20 -9.76
C VAL A 89 18.70 -14.59 -10.78
N SER A 90 18.52 -15.29 -11.90
CA SER A 90 17.57 -14.85 -12.95
C SER A 90 16.12 -14.98 -12.48
N GLU A 91 15.20 -14.37 -13.24
CA GLU A 91 13.76 -14.46 -12.97
C GLU A 91 13.25 -15.91 -13.01
N GLU A 92 13.78 -16.72 -13.93
CA GLU A 92 13.42 -18.13 -14.11
C GLU A 92 13.83 -18.99 -12.90
N GLU A 93 14.98 -18.67 -12.31
CA GLU A 93 15.54 -19.36 -11.13
C GLU A 93 14.99 -18.84 -9.81
N ALA A 94 14.43 -17.62 -9.79
CA ALA A 94 13.85 -17.02 -8.62
C ALA A 94 12.59 -17.79 -8.15
N THR A 95 12.34 -17.69 -6.85
CA THR A 95 11.25 -18.40 -6.19
C THR A 95 9.91 -17.88 -6.67
N LYS A 96 9.11 -18.77 -7.23
CA LYS A 96 7.75 -18.51 -7.71
C LYS A 96 6.75 -18.58 -6.55
N VAL A 97 5.92 -17.55 -6.45
CA VAL A 97 5.03 -17.34 -5.31
C VAL A 97 3.62 -16.99 -5.77
N ARG A 98 2.65 -17.46 -5.00
CA ARG A 98 1.27 -16.99 -5.03
C ARG A 98 0.88 -16.46 -3.66
N VAL A 99 0.41 -15.23 -3.65
CA VAL A 99 -0.17 -14.52 -2.50
C VAL A 99 -1.67 -14.46 -2.72
N TRP A 100 -2.44 -15.08 -1.83
CA TRP A 100 -3.87 -15.31 -2.05
C TRP A 100 -4.60 -15.53 -0.72
N GLY A 101 -5.93 -15.63 -0.77
CA GLY A 101 -6.72 -16.00 0.40
C GLY A 101 -8.07 -16.61 0.04
N SER A 102 -8.82 -16.99 1.06
CA SER A 102 -10.17 -17.56 0.91
C SER A 102 -11.15 -16.87 1.84
N ASN A 103 -12.36 -16.60 1.34
CA ASN A 103 -13.41 -15.85 2.05
C ASN A 103 -12.85 -14.51 2.57
N ASP A 104 -13.07 -14.19 3.85
CA ASP A 104 -12.63 -12.94 4.47
C ASP A 104 -11.12 -12.92 4.82
N PHE A 105 -10.42 -14.05 4.68
CA PHE A 105 -9.00 -14.18 5.00
C PHE A 105 -8.14 -13.96 3.77
N VAL A 106 -8.15 -12.73 3.26
CA VAL A 106 -7.50 -12.34 2.00
C VAL A 106 -6.47 -11.21 2.18
N PRO A 107 -5.45 -11.17 1.30
CA PRO A 107 -4.67 -9.95 1.09
C PRO A 107 -5.61 -8.83 0.65
N HIS A 108 -5.36 -7.62 1.13
CA HIS A 108 -6.26 -6.48 0.96
C HIS A 108 -5.50 -5.16 0.94
N PHE A 109 -6.12 -4.13 0.38
CA PHE A 109 -5.64 -2.76 0.52
C PHE A 109 -5.85 -2.28 1.95
N SER A 110 -4.84 -1.62 2.50
CA SER A 110 -4.95 -0.92 3.77
C SER A 110 -4.27 0.44 3.67
N GLU A 111 -4.50 1.29 4.66
CA GLU A 111 -3.94 2.63 4.70
C GLU A 111 -2.90 2.74 5.81
N ASN A 112 -1.75 3.31 5.47
CA ASN A 112 -0.78 3.80 6.43
C ASN A 112 -0.79 5.33 6.47
N LEU A 113 -1.10 5.89 7.62
CA LEU A 113 -0.99 7.32 7.90
C LEU A 113 0.31 7.58 8.66
N TYR A 114 1.13 8.49 8.15
CA TYR A 114 2.39 8.86 8.79
C TYR A 114 2.73 10.32 8.56
N VAL A 115 3.50 10.92 9.47
CA VAL A 115 4.04 12.26 9.28
C VAL A 115 5.27 12.16 8.40
N SER A 116 5.23 12.82 7.25
CA SER A 116 6.36 12.94 6.35
C SER A 116 7.46 13.78 6.99
N LYS A 117 8.69 13.26 6.94
CA LYS A 117 9.87 13.96 7.47
C LYS A 117 10.28 15.17 6.61
N GLN A 118 9.83 15.24 5.37
CA GLN A 118 10.24 16.27 4.41
C GLN A 118 9.48 17.58 4.60
N ASP A 119 8.16 17.49 4.74
CA ASP A 119 7.23 18.63 4.82
C ASP A 119 6.45 18.70 6.13
N GLY A 120 6.57 17.71 7.02
CA GLY A 120 5.86 17.67 8.29
C GLY A 120 4.36 17.38 8.18
N GLU A 121 3.89 17.06 6.97
CA GLU A 121 2.47 16.79 6.72
C GLU A 121 2.14 15.32 6.95
N VAL A 122 0.89 15.04 7.31
CA VAL A 122 0.38 13.67 7.33
C VAL A 122 0.20 13.20 5.89
N LYS A 123 0.96 12.18 5.51
CA LYS A 123 0.80 11.47 4.26
C LYS A 123 -0.01 10.21 4.48
N SER A 124 -0.74 9.86 3.44
CA SER A 124 -1.59 8.69 3.37
C SER A 124 -1.09 7.82 2.24
N ILE A 125 -0.66 6.59 2.57
CA ILE A 125 -0.24 5.61 1.57
C ILE A 125 -1.17 4.43 1.64
N ILE A 126 -1.75 4.08 0.49
CA ILE A 126 -2.42 2.80 0.30
C ILE A 126 -1.35 1.74 0.06
N LYS A 127 -1.41 0.68 0.85
CA LYS A 127 -0.49 -0.45 0.79
C LYS A 127 -1.27 -1.75 0.66
N ILE A 128 -0.58 -2.79 0.25
CA ILE A 128 -1.14 -4.14 0.18
C ILE A 128 -0.65 -4.89 1.41
N ASP A 129 -1.59 -5.27 2.27
CA ASP A 129 -1.30 -6.11 3.43
C ASP A 129 -1.68 -7.56 3.12
N LEU A 130 -0.82 -8.49 3.53
CA LEU A 130 -1.12 -9.91 3.51
C LEU A 130 -2.37 -10.23 4.35
N GLY A 131 -2.58 -9.49 5.45
CA GLY A 131 -3.68 -9.72 6.37
C GLY A 131 -3.65 -11.15 6.93
N PHE A 132 -4.75 -11.88 6.73
CA PHE A 132 -4.86 -13.31 7.05
C PHE A 132 -4.69 -14.22 5.82
N GLY A 133 -4.20 -13.67 4.71
CA GLY A 133 -3.89 -14.40 3.49
C GLY A 133 -2.75 -15.42 3.65
N ASN A 134 -2.51 -16.13 2.57
CA ASN A 134 -1.52 -17.19 2.44
C ASN A 134 -0.43 -16.77 1.45
N VAL A 135 0.77 -17.28 1.71
CA VAL A 135 1.90 -17.24 0.78
C VAL A 135 2.25 -18.69 0.46
N THR A 136 2.24 -19.05 -0.82
CA THR A 136 2.56 -20.41 -1.26
C THR A 136 3.63 -20.38 -2.33
N ILE A 137 4.67 -21.19 -2.15
CA ILE A 137 5.70 -21.43 -3.17
C ILE A 137 5.19 -22.48 -4.15
N ASN A 138 5.31 -22.22 -5.44
CA ASN A 138 4.85 -23.14 -6.48
C ASN A 138 5.69 -23.04 -7.75
N ASP A 139 6.55 -24.04 -7.97
CA ASP A 139 7.47 -24.08 -9.11
C ASP A 139 6.79 -24.29 -10.47
N LYS A 140 5.49 -24.65 -10.48
CA LYS A 140 4.71 -24.81 -11.70
C LYS A 140 4.20 -23.51 -12.29
N ILE A 141 4.30 -22.40 -11.55
CA ILE A 141 3.94 -21.07 -12.06
C ILE A 141 4.87 -20.71 -13.21
N THR A 142 4.31 -20.26 -14.32
CA THR A 142 5.05 -19.75 -15.48
C THR A 142 4.82 -18.24 -15.62
N PRO A 143 5.63 -17.52 -16.42
CA PRO A 143 5.40 -16.09 -16.67
C PRO A 143 3.99 -15.77 -17.20
N LYS A 144 3.32 -16.72 -17.86
CA LYS A 144 1.93 -16.57 -18.34
C LYS A 144 0.90 -16.53 -17.20
N ASP A 145 1.26 -17.06 -16.03
CA ASP A 145 0.41 -17.07 -14.85
C ASP A 145 0.59 -15.80 -13.99
N TYR A 146 1.58 -14.97 -14.30
CA TYR A 146 1.90 -13.79 -13.53
C TYR A 146 0.75 -12.78 -13.61
N LYS A 147 0.35 -12.28 -12.44
CA LYS A 147 -0.76 -11.33 -12.32
C LYS A 147 -0.71 -10.65 -10.96
N ALA A 148 -1.20 -9.42 -10.93
CA ALA A 148 -1.63 -8.78 -9.70
C ALA A 148 -3.05 -8.26 -9.94
N LYS A 149 -4.02 -8.80 -9.21
CA LYS A 149 -5.44 -8.50 -9.39
C LYS A 149 -6.07 -8.00 -8.11
N PHE A 150 -7.08 -7.14 -8.26
CA PHE A 150 -7.93 -6.69 -7.17
C PHE A 150 -9.40 -6.98 -7.48
N ASP A 151 -10.19 -7.07 -6.41
CA ASP A 151 -11.65 -7.13 -6.39
C ASP A 151 -12.11 -6.33 -5.15
N VAL A 152 -12.77 -5.20 -5.38
CA VAL A 152 -13.07 -4.20 -4.34
C VAL A 152 -14.48 -3.65 -4.47
N GLU A 153 -15.12 -3.37 -3.34
CA GLU A 153 -16.29 -2.51 -3.29
C GLU A 153 -15.89 -1.08 -2.93
N VAL A 154 -16.44 -0.11 -3.66
CA VAL A 154 -16.15 1.31 -3.50
C VAL A 154 -17.45 2.10 -3.43
N TYR A 155 -17.57 2.95 -2.41
CA TYR A 155 -18.50 4.07 -2.41
C TYR A 155 -17.92 5.20 -3.27
N VAL A 156 -18.63 5.58 -4.33
CA VAL A 156 -18.17 6.61 -5.26
C VAL A 156 -18.27 7.99 -4.62
N ASP A 157 -17.14 8.69 -4.52
CA ASP A 157 -17.12 10.11 -4.11
C ASP A 157 -17.25 11.03 -5.32
N LYS A 158 -16.50 10.75 -6.40
CA LYS A 158 -16.64 11.42 -7.69
C LYS A 158 -15.97 10.64 -8.81
N THR A 159 -16.29 10.99 -10.04
CA THR A 159 -15.59 10.56 -11.25
C THR A 159 -15.03 11.77 -11.98
N ARG A 160 -13.90 11.61 -12.67
CA ARG A 160 -13.32 12.66 -13.53
C ARG A 160 -12.50 12.04 -14.64
N ASP A 161 -12.40 12.74 -15.77
CA ASP A 161 -11.43 12.36 -16.79
C ASP A 161 -10.00 12.51 -16.25
N GLU A 162 -9.14 11.60 -16.68
CA GLU A 162 -7.72 11.73 -16.45
C GLU A 162 -7.10 12.71 -17.45
N MET A 163 -6.29 13.62 -16.92
CA MET A 163 -5.58 14.62 -17.70
C MET A 163 -4.07 14.39 -17.54
N GLU A 164 -3.35 14.37 -18.65
CA GLU A 164 -1.87 14.34 -18.67
C GLU A 164 -1.33 15.65 -19.26
N MET A 165 -0.17 16.09 -18.76
CA MET A 165 0.53 17.24 -19.32
C MET A 165 1.39 16.79 -20.51
N VAL A 166 0.96 17.13 -21.73
CA VAL A 166 1.69 16.87 -22.96
C VAL A 166 2.10 18.20 -23.57
N ASN A 167 3.41 18.42 -23.73
CA ASN A 167 3.98 19.68 -24.25
C ASN A 167 3.50 20.95 -23.52
N GLY A 168 3.33 20.87 -22.20
CA GLY A 168 2.88 22.00 -21.38
C GLY A 168 1.38 22.27 -21.41
N MET A 169 0.59 21.43 -22.08
CA MET A 169 -0.88 21.54 -22.13
C MET A 169 -1.54 20.31 -21.50
N GLN A 170 -2.65 20.52 -20.80
CA GLN A 170 -3.46 19.41 -20.30
C GLN A 170 -4.22 18.76 -21.46
N GLN A 171 -4.06 17.45 -21.61
CA GLN A 171 -4.77 16.64 -22.60
C GLN A 171 -5.51 15.51 -21.88
N ASN A 172 -6.74 15.22 -22.31
CA ASN A 172 -7.51 14.09 -21.81
C ASN A 172 -6.88 12.80 -22.34
N THR A 173 -6.59 11.85 -21.46
CA THR A 173 -5.96 10.57 -21.82
C THR A 173 -6.97 9.55 -22.37
N GLY A 174 -8.27 9.86 -22.29
CA GLY A 174 -9.38 8.95 -22.57
C GLY A 174 -9.77 8.09 -21.36
N ARG A 175 -8.93 8.02 -20.32
CA ARG A 175 -9.19 7.25 -19.10
C ARG A 175 -10.10 8.03 -18.14
N LEU A 176 -10.90 7.31 -17.37
CA LEU A 176 -11.74 7.84 -16.30
C LEU A 176 -11.17 7.43 -14.94
N ILE A 177 -11.05 8.37 -14.02
CA ILE A 177 -10.66 8.10 -12.63
C ILE A 177 -11.93 8.11 -11.77
N ILE A 178 -12.15 7.00 -11.06
CA ILE A 178 -13.17 6.81 -10.05
C ILE A 178 -12.48 7.02 -8.69
N GLU A 179 -12.81 8.12 -8.01
CA GLU A 179 -12.33 8.39 -6.66
C GLU A 179 -13.41 7.96 -5.67
N GLY A 180 -13.04 7.15 -4.69
CA GLY A 180 -14.02 6.65 -3.73
C GLY A 180 -13.42 6.10 -2.45
N TRP A 181 -14.33 5.57 -1.64
CA TRP A 181 -14.07 5.09 -0.29
C TRP A 181 -14.41 3.61 -0.19
N THR A 182 -13.45 2.80 0.23
CA THR A 182 -13.68 1.38 0.54
C THR A 182 -13.79 1.23 2.05
N PRO A 183 -14.95 0.83 2.59
CA PRO A 183 -15.09 0.45 3.98
C PRO A 183 -14.24 -0.78 4.31
N VAL A 184 -13.45 -0.66 5.37
CA VAL A 184 -12.59 -1.73 5.87
C VAL A 184 -12.99 -2.12 7.28
N TYR A 185 -12.44 -3.22 7.77
CA TYR A 185 -12.70 -3.72 9.12
C TYR A 185 -12.61 -2.62 10.20
N GLY A 186 -13.55 -2.64 11.14
CA GLY A 186 -13.61 -1.68 12.25
C GLY A 186 -14.30 -0.36 11.91
N GLY A 187 -15.18 -0.33 10.91
CA GLY A 187 -16.00 0.84 10.56
C GLY A 187 -15.23 1.99 9.90
N SER A 188 -13.96 1.79 9.59
CA SER A 188 -13.11 2.79 8.93
C SER A 188 -13.27 2.73 7.40
N VAL A 189 -12.80 3.76 6.71
CA VAL A 189 -12.73 3.81 5.24
C VAL A 189 -11.30 4.09 4.78
N ILE A 190 -10.92 3.56 3.62
CA ILE A 190 -9.69 3.93 2.91
C ILE A 190 -10.04 4.57 1.56
N PRO A 191 -9.31 5.60 1.11
CA PRO A 191 -9.49 6.16 -0.21
C PRO A 191 -8.84 5.26 -1.27
N LEU A 192 -9.56 4.96 -2.35
CA LEU A 192 -9.00 4.30 -3.54
C LEU A 192 -9.30 5.14 -4.78
N ASN A 193 -8.30 5.21 -5.66
CA ASN A 193 -8.43 5.79 -7.00
C ASN A 193 -8.32 4.65 -8.00
N ILE A 194 -9.40 4.41 -8.74
CA ILE A 194 -9.48 3.33 -9.73
C ILE A 194 -9.60 3.95 -11.11
N VAL A 195 -8.75 3.49 -12.03
CA VAL A 195 -8.69 3.96 -13.40
C VAL A 195 -9.46 2.99 -14.29
N ALA A 196 -10.37 3.50 -15.11
CA ALA A 196 -11.01 2.76 -16.20
C ALA A 196 -10.53 3.34 -17.54
N GLY A 197 -10.34 2.49 -18.53
CA GLY A 197 -9.88 2.88 -19.86
C GLY A 197 -10.51 2.02 -20.95
N VAL A 198 -9.83 1.95 -22.09
CA VAL A 198 -10.12 0.97 -23.13
C VAL A 198 -9.48 -0.36 -22.74
N ILE A 199 -10.26 -1.43 -22.83
CA ILE A 199 -9.83 -2.80 -22.59
C ILE A 199 -9.75 -3.49 -23.95
N GLU A 200 -8.65 -4.16 -24.21
CA GLU A 200 -8.44 -4.99 -25.39
C GLU A 200 -8.18 -6.43 -24.94
N ASP A 201 -9.04 -7.35 -25.37
CA ASP A 201 -8.94 -8.77 -25.04
C ASP A 201 -9.41 -9.65 -26.22
N GLU A 202 -9.55 -10.96 -25.96
CA GLU A 202 -9.98 -11.93 -26.98
C GLU A 202 -11.43 -11.71 -27.47
N GLU A 203 -12.26 -11.01 -26.69
CA GLU A 203 -13.66 -10.69 -27.02
C GLU A 203 -13.79 -9.38 -27.80
N GLY A 204 -12.74 -8.56 -27.81
CA GLY A 204 -12.62 -7.37 -28.65
C GLY A 204 -12.14 -6.13 -27.88
N THR A 205 -12.62 -4.97 -28.32
CA THR A 205 -12.29 -3.68 -27.71
C THR A 205 -13.51 -3.13 -26.96
N LEU A 206 -13.35 -2.89 -25.66
CA LEU A 206 -14.38 -2.35 -24.78
C LEU A 206 -13.93 -1.02 -24.18
N ASP A 207 -14.60 0.08 -24.51
CA ASP A 207 -14.36 1.38 -23.86
C ASP A 207 -15.13 1.45 -22.53
N PHE A 208 -14.54 0.85 -21.50
CA PHE A 208 -15.14 0.79 -20.17
C PHE A 208 -15.24 2.18 -19.52
N ALA A 209 -14.26 3.06 -19.76
CA ALA A 209 -14.32 4.45 -19.31
C ALA A 209 -15.59 5.15 -19.81
N ASN A 210 -15.90 5.04 -21.09
CA ASN A 210 -17.08 5.67 -21.67
C ASN A 210 -18.40 5.06 -21.18
N GLN A 211 -18.46 3.76 -20.88
CA GLN A 211 -19.64 3.14 -20.27
C GLN A 211 -19.95 3.69 -18.88
N LEU A 212 -18.91 4.02 -18.11
CA LEU A 212 -19.07 4.57 -16.77
C LEU A 212 -19.43 6.06 -16.79
N ARG A 213 -19.04 6.79 -17.85
CA ARG A 213 -19.39 8.21 -18.01
C ARG A 213 -20.90 8.39 -18.08
N GLY A 214 -21.46 9.10 -17.11
CA GLY A 214 -22.91 9.37 -17.01
C GLY A 214 -23.73 8.24 -16.39
N ALA A 215 -23.19 7.02 -16.29
CA ALA A 215 -23.83 5.92 -15.57
C ALA A 215 -23.45 5.88 -14.07
N VAL A 216 -22.27 6.41 -13.74
CA VAL A 216 -21.74 6.43 -12.36
C VAL A 216 -21.70 7.84 -11.81
N TYR A 217 -22.25 8.03 -10.61
CA TYR A 217 -22.27 9.29 -9.88
C TYR A 217 -22.01 9.09 -8.37
N GLN A 218 -21.75 10.19 -7.66
CA GLN A 218 -21.48 10.19 -6.23
C GLN A 218 -22.61 9.51 -5.43
N GLY A 219 -22.24 8.72 -4.43
CA GLY A 219 -23.22 8.01 -3.59
C GLY A 219 -23.47 6.56 -4.00
N MET A 220 -23.06 6.18 -5.22
CA MET A 220 -23.22 4.80 -5.68
C MET A 220 -22.23 3.86 -5.01
N THR A 221 -22.62 2.59 -4.85
CA THR A 221 -21.72 1.51 -4.49
C THR A 221 -21.41 0.69 -5.74
N LEU A 222 -20.11 0.55 -6.05
CA LEU A 222 -19.63 -0.25 -7.16
C LEU A 222 -18.84 -1.45 -6.63
N SER A 223 -18.99 -2.60 -7.27
CA SER A 223 -18.05 -3.72 -7.16
C SER A 223 -17.15 -3.66 -8.40
N LEU A 224 -15.84 -3.50 -8.23
CA LEU A 224 -14.89 -3.32 -9.32
C LEU A 224 -13.77 -4.35 -9.20
N TRP A 225 -13.41 -4.99 -10.31
CA TRP A 225 -12.27 -5.90 -10.39
C TRP A 225 -11.32 -5.49 -11.52
N GLY A 226 -10.05 -5.80 -11.33
CA GLY A 226 -9.01 -5.24 -12.19
C GLY A 226 -7.61 -5.72 -11.89
N ASN A 227 -6.66 -5.03 -12.51
CA ASN A 227 -5.24 -5.27 -12.39
C ASN A 227 -4.57 -4.20 -11.54
N ILE A 228 -3.57 -4.59 -10.76
CA ILE A 228 -2.70 -3.69 -10.00
C ILE A 228 -1.48 -3.41 -10.87
N ASP A 229 -1.43 -2.22 -11.46
CA ASP A 229 -0.37 -1.83 -12.39
C ASP A 229 0.63 -0.89 -11.72
N TYR A 230 1.56 -1.50 -10.98
CA TYR A 230 2.61 -0.80 -10.26
C TYR A 230 3.92 -0.92 -11.04
N GLN A 231 4.21 0.07 -11.88
CA GLN A 231 5.37 0.07 -12.77
C GLN A 231 6.43 1.06 -12.34
N GLN A 232 7.69 0.70 -12.59
CA GLN A 232 8.81 1.63 -12.59
C GLN A 232 9.35 1.77 -14.01
N ILE A 233 9.05 2.89 -14.66
CA ILE A 233 9.57 3.25 -15.98
C ILE A 233 10.89 4.01 -15.78
N ILE A 234 11.93 3.57 -16.47
CA ILE A 234 13.24 4.22 -16.49
C ILE A 234 13.39 4.95 -17.83
N GLU A 235 13.39 6.29 -17.80
CA GLU A 235 13.56 7.15 -18.97
C GLU A 235 15.00 7.68 -19.01
N GLU A 236 15.70 7.51 -20.13
CA GLU A 236 16.97 8.18 -20.37
C GLU A 236 16.76 9.53 -21.06
N VAL A 237 17.01 10.61 -20.35
CA VAL A 237 16.93 11.98 -20.87
C VAL A 237 18.32 12.46 -21.25
N LYS A 238 18.56 12.72 -22.54
CA LYS A 238 19.79 13.35 -23.01
C LYS A 238 19.74 14.85 -22.73
N LYS A 239 20.74 15.37 -22.02
CA LYS A 239 20.88 16.78 -21.67
C LYS A 239 22.14 17.39 -22.27
N GLY A 240 21.98 18.51 -22.98
CA GLY A 240 23.08 19.19 -23.67
C GLY A 240 23.54 18.48 -24.95
N GLY A 241 24.80 18.69 -25.36
CA GLY A 241 25.37 18.11 -26.59
C GLY A 241 25.65 19.11 -27.71
N GLY A 242 25.56 20.42 -27.44
CA GLY A 242 26.02 21.45 -28.39
C GLY A 242 27.54 21.46 -28.60
N LEU A 243 28.31 20.89 -27.66
CA LEU A 243 29.73 20.58 -27.76
C LEU A 243 29.98 19.23 -27.06
N GLY A 244 30.59 18.26 -27.75
CA GLY A 244 30.87 16.93 -27.21
C GLY A 244 29.65 16.01 -27.09
N ARG A 245 29.75 14.95 -26.27
CA ARG A 245 28.65 13.98 -26.05
C ARG A 245 27.64 14.53 -25.05
N ALA A 246 26.34 14.36 -25.35
CA ALA A 246 25.27 14.70 -24.43
C ALA A 246 25.39 13.88 -23.13
N LYS A 247 25.12 14.51 -22.00
CA LYS A 247 25.02 13.82 -20.72
C LYS A 247 23.71 13.02 -20.73
N VAL A 248 23.78 11.72 -20.43
CA VAL A 248 22.57 10.90 -20.24
C VAL A 248 22.16 11.00 -18.77
N GLU A 249 20.97 11.52 -18.50
CA GLU A 249 20.36 11.54 -17.17
C GLU A 249 19.24 10.51 -17.12
N THR A 250 19.32 9.57 -16.16
CA THR A 250 18.26 8.58 -15.95
C THR A 250 17.18 9.17 -15.03
N LYS A 251 15.95 9.26 -15.53
CA LYS A 251 14.76 9.64 -14.78
C LYS A 251 13.90 8.40 -14.52
N LYS A 252 13.30 8.30 -13.34
CA LYS A 252 12.36 7.21 -12.99
C LYS A 252 10.94 7.78 -12.90
N LYS A 253 9.99 7.19 -13.62
CA LYS A 253 8.55 7.44 -13.51
C LYS A 253 7.92 6.22 -12.84
N TYR A 254 7.12 6.45 -11.81
CA TYR A 254 6.39 5.39 -11.10
C TYR A 254 4.92 5.49 -11.50
N ILE A 255 4.35 4.39 -11.97
CA ILE A 255 2.91 4.23 -12.19
C ILE A 255 2.37 3.41 -11.02
N HIS A 256 1.28 3.85 -10.40
CA HIS A 256 0.64 3.18 -9.28
C HIS A 256 -0.88 3.13 -9.52
N ASP A 257 -1.28 2.52 -10.64
CA ASP A 257 -2.67 2.54 -11.08
C ASP A 257 -3.39 1.26 -10.65
N LEU A 258 -4.63 1.42 -10.18
CA LEU A 258 -5.59 0.33 -10.05
C LEU A 258 -6.47 0.35 -11.30
N VAL A 259 -6.18 -0.50 -12.28
CA VAL A 259 -6.86 -0.49 -13.57
C VAL A 259 -8.04 -1.45 -13.54
N ALA A 260 -9.26 -0.93 -13.49
CA ALA A 260 -10.47 -1.75 -13.56
C ALA A 260 -10.68 -2.30 -14.97
N VAL A 261 -10.98 -3.60 -15.03
CA VAL A 261 -11.33 -4.31 -16.27
C VAL A 261 -12.80 -4.73 -16.30
N GLY A 262 -13.54 -4.47 -15.22
CA GLY A 262 -14.96 -4.73 -15.13
C GLY A 262 -15.51 -4.32 -13.77
N GLY A 263 -16.82 -4.39 -13.66
CA GLY A 263 -17.52 -4.12 -12.42
C GLY A 263 -19.02 -4.16 -12.56
N ASP A 264 -19.69 -4.09 -11.42
CA ASP A 264 -21.14 -4.08 -11.29
C ASP A 264 -21.58 -2.88 -10.43
N ILE A 265 -22.73 -2.30 -10.79
CA ILE A 265 -23.46 -1.39 -9.91
C ILE A 265 -24.19 -2.23 -8.87
N VAL A 266 -23.87 -2.02 -7.59
CA VAL A 266 -24.55 -2.70 -6.49
C VAL A 266 -25.88 -2.00 -6.26
N SER A 267 -26.98 -2.69 -6.55
CA SER A 267 -28.36 -2.16 -6.44
C SER A 267 -29.19 -2.80 -5.32
N ASP A 268 -28.73 -3.91 -4.75
CA ASP A 268 -29.35 -4.52 -3.56
C ASP A 268 -29.22 -3.56 -2.37
N ILE A 269 -30.35 -3.07 -1.87
CA ILE A 269 -30.41 -2.09 -0.78
C ILE A 269 -29.72 -2.57 0.50
N ASN A 270 -29.59 -3.89 0.71
CA ASN A 270 -28.88 -4.45 1.86
C ASN A 270 -27.36 -4.47 1.67
N LYS A 271 -26.90 -4.26 0.44
CA LYS A 271 -25.49 -4.23 0.06
C LYS A 271 -25.03 -2.83 -0.33
N VAL A 272 -25.90 -1.88 -0.66
CA VAL A 272 -25.45 -0.49 -0.86
C VAL A 272 -24.87 0.06 0.44
N PHE A 273 -23.77 0.81 0.35
CA PHE A 273 -23.20 1.49 1.51
C PHE A 273 -24.10 2.64 1.97
N ASP A 274 -24.34 2.73 3.28
CA ASP A 274 -25.08 3.83 3.87
C ASP A 274 -24.25 5.14 3.79
N VAL A 275 -24.83 6.15 3.16
CA VAL A 275 -24.18 7.45 2.91
C VAL A 275 -23.79 8.16 4.20
N GLU A 276 -24.63 8.11 5.23
CA GLU A 276 -24.37 8.79 6.50
C GLU A 276 -23.28 8.07 7.29
N LEU A 277 -23.27 6.74 7.27
CA LEU A 277 -22.17 5.97 7.88
C LEU A 277 -20.83 6.20 7.16
N ILE A 278 -20.83 6.30 5.83
CA ILE A 278 -19.62 6.67 5.07
C ILE A 278 -19.13 8.07 5.47
N LYS A 279 -20.02 9.06 5.60
CA LYS A 279 -19.65 10.41 6.05
C LYS A 279 -19.05 10.40 7.45
N GLN A 280 -19.64 9.64 8.38
CA GLN A 280 -19.11 9.49 9.73
C GLN A 280 -17.71 8.86 9.72
N ALA A 281 -17.52 7.75 8.99
CA ALA A 281 -16.22 7.09 8.85
C ALA A 281 -15.15 8.01 8.23
N ARG A 282 -15.53 8.88 7.29
CA ARG A 282 -14.63 9.90 6.72
C ARG A 282 -14.21 10.94 7.76
N VAL A 283 -15.12 11.40 8.61
CA VAL A 283 -14.81 12.33 9.71
C VAL A 283 -13.86 11.68 10.72
N GLU A 284 -14.12 10.42 11.10
CA GLU A 284 -13.25 9.66 11.99
C GLU A 284 -11.84 9.46 11.41
N ARG A 285 -11.75 9.17 10.10
CA ARG A 285 -10.46 9.10 9.41
C ARG A 285 -9.70 10.42 9.49
N GLU A 286 -10.39 11.55 9.34
CA GLU A 286 -9.72 12.85 9.41
C GLU A 286 -9.27 13.21 10.83
N ASN A 287 -10.06 12.84 11.85
CA ASN A 287 -9.63 12.91 13.24
C ASN A 287 -8.37 12.06 13.49
N LYS A 288 -8.32 10.83 12.94
CA LYS A 288 -7.15 9.96 13.02
C LYS A 288 -5.91 10.57 12.36
N LYS A 289 -6.05 11.30 11.23
CA LYS A 289 -4.92 12.05 10.67
C LYS A 289 -4.43 13.13 11.62
N GLN A 290 -5.33 13.89 12.24
CA GLN A 290 -4.94 14.92 13.22
C GLN A 290 -4.23 14.31 14.43
N GLU A 291 -4.67 13.15 14.92
CA GLU A 291 -3.96 12.44 15.98
C GLU A 291 -2.54 12.01 15.57
N VAL A 292 -2.38 11.49 14.34
CA VAL A 292 -1.07 11.10 13.80
C VAL A 292 -0.15 12.31 13.71
N LEU A 293 -0.66 13.47 13.29
CA LEU A 293 0.08 14.72 13.26
C LEU A 293 0.56 15.13 14.66
N GLN A 294 -0.34 15.13 15.65
CA GLN A 294 -0.03 15.48 17.04
C GLN A 294 1.00 14.51 17.67
N LYS A 295 0.81 13.20 17.48
CA LYS A 295 1.77 12.18 17.94
C LYS A 295 3.13 12.34 17.26
N GLY A 296 3.15 12.79 16.00
CA GLY A 296 4.37 13.12 15.27
C GLY A 296 5.11 14.33 15.87
N SER A 297 4.39 15.41 16.20
CA SER A 297 4.97 16.62 16.81
C SER A 297 5.49 16.38 18.23
N ASP A 298 4.84 15.51 19.00
CA ASP A 298 5.28 15.20 20.37
C ASP A 298 6.59 14.41 20.39
N ARG A 299 6.82 13.59 19.35
CA ARG A 299 8.08 12.84 19.17
C ARG A 299 9.24 13.75 18.80
N THR A 300 9.03 14.83 18.04
CA THR A 300 10.08 15.83 17.75
C THR A 300 10.44 16.67 18.97
N ASN A 301 9.48 16.94 19.88
CA ASN A 301 9.76 17.71 21.10
C ASN A 301 10.47 16.91 22.20
N LYS A 302 10.30 15.58 22.27
CA LYS A 302 11.03 14.73 23.24
C LYS A 302 12.52 14.54 22.94
N GLY A 303 13.02 15.01 21.79
CA GLY A 303 14.44 14.91 21.39
C GLY A 303 15.27 16.19 21.58
N LYS A 304 14.70 17.29 22.11
CA LYS A 304 15.36 18.61 22.21
C LYS A 304 15.48 19.16 23.64
N GLY A 305 15.66 18.30 24.63
CA GLY A 305 15.84 18.74 26.02
C GLY A 305 16.73 17.83 26.84
N LEU A 306 18.05 18.11 26.83
CA LEU A 306 18.94 18.15 28.00
C LEU A 306 20.40 18.32 27.52
N GLY A 307 20.71 19.53 27.06
CA GLY A 307 22.07 20.03 26.85
C GLY A 307 22.24 21.33 27.63
N SER A 308 22.86 21.24 28.80
CA SER A 308 23.53 22.28 29.60
C SER A 308 22.82 23.62 29.85
N SER A 309 22.39 23.84 31.10
CA SER A 309 23.02 24.86 31.97
C SER A 309 22.32 24.92 33.33
N PHE A 310 22.86 24.18 34.29
CA PHE A 310 22.93 24.70 35.66
C PHE A 310 24.39 24.65 36.06
N ALA A 311 24.99 25.84 36.06
CA ALA A 311 26.30 26.09 36.60
C ALA A 311 26.28 25.78 38.10
N SER A 312 26.96 24.72 38.51
CA SER A 312 27.39 24.58 39.91
C SER A 312 28.76 25.22 40.04
N ASN A 313 28.83 26.33 40.77
CA ASN A 313 30.06 26.92 41.28
C ASN A 313 30.88 25.83 42.01
N GLY A 314 31.95 25.36 41.36
CA GLY A 314 32.94 24.46 41.92
C GLY A 314 34.27 25.19 42.05
N GLN A 315 34.34 26.16 42.95
CA GLN A 315 35.59 26.81 43.33
C GLN A 315 36.24 25.97 44.44
N THR A 316 37.14 25.05 44.10
CA THR A 316 38.20 24.59 45.03
C THR A 316 39.38 24.03 44.24
N SER A 317 40.38 24.87 44.04
CA SER A 317 41.73 24.46 43.70
C SER A 317 42.39 23.80 44.91
N LYS A 318 42.83 22.55 44.77
CA LYS A 318 43.75 21.93 45.73
C LYS A 318 45.14 22.56 45.52
N LYS A 319 45.58 23.36 46.50
CA LYS A 319 47.00 23.68 46.70
C LYS A 319 47.68 22.48 47.35
N ALA A 320 48.80 22.05 46.75
CA ALA A 320 49.80 21.22 47.44
C ALA A 320 50.70 22.13 48.29
N THR A 321 50.98 21.68 49.51
CA THR A 321 51.83 22.32 50.51
C THR A 321 53.31 22.17 50.17
N VAL A 322 54.11 23.23 50.30
CA VAL A 322 55.42 23.19 50.97
C VAL A 322 55.68 24.56 51.64
N SER A 323 56.06 24.51 52.93
CA SER A 323 56.48 25.61 53.82
C SER A 323 57.77 26.32 53.31
N PRO A 324 58.16 27.53 53.78
CA PRO A 324 58.74 27.64 55.12
C PRO A 324 58.47 28.96 55.88
N PHE A 325 58.70 28.86 57.20
CA PHE A 325 58.69 29.87 58.27
C PHE A 325 57.35 30.20 58.91
#